data_AF-A0A328NXW5-F1
#
_entry.id   AF-A0A328NXW5-F1
#
_cell.length_a   1.000
_cell.length_b   1.000
_cell.length_c   1.000
_cell.angle_alpha   90.00
_cell.angle_beta   90.00
_cell.angle_gamma   90.00
#
_symmetry.space_group_name_H-M   'P 1'
#
loop_
_entity.id
_entity.type
_entity.pdbx_description
1 polymer ?
#
loop_
_entity_poly.entity_id
_entity_poly.type
_entity_poly.pdbx_seq_one_letter_code
_entity_poly.pdbx_strand_id
1 'polypeptide(L)'
;MVTRRAAELLLELAARRWPAEVRDDLRREWAAELHVLAESGRRTKMVGFAVSLAVSRAGAPIVDRTVMRGRAGRTVAALLLSPIACVGIVALGGLAMFSIYDWLMFRASWAERAQKPIWAAFTIVLAVVLAVFAARWARHNALDGPLRIALGVVLPVGVTVILFMYVTNAESLAGAVPGLLLWLAGLTLALWAAASLAARGRLRTAWWVGVLGALVAADLAVILAVVDTYPGGIGAGPTIDARERVDPISAPLWLFACWTDWNFGLPRPIQWEIFLITNRVLIEPMLYLACMPYALAYTIRAARSAPTAPVALVQTRSATGWTNKASGKPHRGPRAANG
;
A
#
# COMPACT_ATOMS: atom_id res chain seq x y z
N MET A 1 -27.51 -5.83 -22.29
CA MET A 1 -27.00 -5.38 -23.60
C MET A 1 -25.75 -4.52 -23.47
N VAL A 2 -25.72 -3.49 -22.61
CA VAL A 2 -24.56 -2.58 -22.43
C VAL A 2 -23.25 -3.30 -22.08
N THR A 3 -23.30 -4.28 -21.16
CA THR A 3 -22.11 -5.04 -20.72
C THR A 3 -21.47 -5.90 -21.80
N ARG A 4 -22.26 -6.34 -22.80
CA ARG A 4 -21.76 -7.16 -23.92
C ARG A 4 -21.00 -6.30 -24.94
N ARG A 5 -21.57 -5.15 -25.31
CA ARG A 5 -20.91 -4.18 -26.20
C ARG A 5 -19.58 -3.67 -25.62
N ALA A 6 -19.55 -3.38 -24.31
CA ALA A 6 -18.32 -2.96 -23.63
C ALA A 6 -17.24 -4.05 -23.68
N ALA A 7 -17.62 -5.31 -23.53
CA ALA A 7 -16.69 -6.44 -23.57
C ALA A 7 -16.17 -6.71 -25.00
N GLU A 8 -17.01 -6.55 -26.02
CA GLU A 8 -16.63 -6.65 -27.44
C GLU A 8 -15.65 -5.52 -27.85
N LEU A 9 -15.89 -4.28 -27.43
CA LEU A 9 -14.99 -3.14 -27.70
C LEU A 9 -13.61 -3.31 -27.06
N LEU A 10 -13.56 -3.82 -25.82
CA LEU A 10 -12.29 -4.16 -25.14
C LEU A 10 -11.53 -5.27 -25.86
N LEU A 11 -12.25 -6.21 -26.47
CA LEU A 11 -11.69 -7.31 -27.25
C LEU A 11 -11.06 -6.81 -28.56
N GLU A 12 -11.71 -5.88 -29.25
CA GLU A 12 -11.16 -5.23 -30.45
C GLU A 12 -9.90 -4.42 -30.14
N LEU A 13 -9.92 -3.68 -29.03
CA LEU A 13 -8.75 -2.94 -28.54
C LEU A 13 -7.59 -3.88 -28.18
N ALA A 14 -7.88 -5.02 -27.56
CA ALA A 14 -6.87 -6.03 -27.23
C ALA A 14 -6.28 -6.65 -28.51
N ALA A 15 -7.11 -7.06 -29.47
CA ALA A 15 -6.67 -7.72 -30.71
C ALA A 15 -5.72 -6.85 -31.55
N ARG A 16 -5.93 -5.52 -31.58
CA ARG A 16 -5.05 -4.57 -32.30
C ARG A 16 -3.60 -4.57 -31.82
N ARG A 17 -3.32 -5.04 -30.60
CA ARG A 17 -1.97 -5.06 -30.00
C ARG A 17 -1.16 -6.31 -30.33
N TRP A 18 -1.76 -7.31 -30.97
CA TRP A 18 -1.11 -8.59 -31.28
C TRP A 18 -0.61 -8.65 -32.72
N PRO A 19 0.51 -9.37 -33.00
CA PRO A 19 1.02 -9.58 -34.36
C PRO A 19 -0.06 -10.15 -35.28
N ALA A 20 -0.05 -9.74 -36.56
CA ALA A 20 -1.11 -10.10 -37.50
C ALA A 20 -1.21 -11.61 -37.72
N GLU A 21 -0.11 -12.36 -37.59
CA GLU A 21 -0.09 -13.81 -37.83
C GLU A 21 -0.91 -14.61 -36.79
N VAL A 22 -1.05 -14.10 -35.57
CA VAL A 22 -1.71 -14.81 -34.45
C VAL A 22 -3.02 -14.14 -34.03
N ARG A 23 -3.28 -12.93 -34.54
CA ARG A 23 -4.41 -12.09 -34.14
C ARG A 23 -5.76 -12.73 -34.45
N ASP A 24 -5.92 -13.32 -35.62
CA ASP A 24 -7.22 -13.80 -36.09
C ASP A 24 -7.67 -15.07 -35.38
N ASP A 25 -6.73 -15.99 -35.12
CA ASP A 25 -7.03 -17.22 -34.38
C ASP A 25 -7.35 -16.92 -32.91
N LEU A 26 -6.56 -16.06 -32.25
CA LEU A 26 -6.84 -15.61 -30.89
C LEU A 26 -8.16 -14.84 -30.79
N ARG A 27 -8.49 -14.01 -31.79
CA ARG A 27 -9.76 -13.27 -31.81
C ARG A 27 -10.95 -14.22 -31.89
N ARG A 28 -10.87 -15.30 -32.66
CA ARG A 28 -11.93 -16.32 -32.75
C ARG A 28 -12.10 -17.06 -31.42
N GLU A 29 -11.00 -17.48 -30.80
CA GLU A 29 -11.04 -18.15 -29.48
C GLU A 29 -11.62 -17.24 -28.39
N TRP A 30 -11.18 -15.99 -28.31
CA TRP A 30 -11.69 -15.06 -27.31
C TRP A 30 -13.15 -14.68 -27.55
N ALA A 31 -13.58 -14.55 -28.81
CA ALA A 31 -14.99 -14.32 -29.14
C ALA A 31 -15.87 -15.51 -28.73
N ALA A 32 -15.39 -16.74 -28.92
CA ALA A 32 -16.08 -17.95 -28.49
C ALA A 32 -16.17 -18.02 -26.95
N GLU A 33 -15.09 -17.75 -26.22
CA GLU A 33 -15.08 -17.74 -24.75
C GLU A 33 -15.98 -16.62 -24.18
N LEU A 34 -16.01 -15.45 -24.83
CA LEU A 34 -16.92 -14.37 -24.49
C LEU A 34 -18.39 -14.77 -24.71
N HIS A 35 -18.67 -15.49 -25.80
CA HIS A 35 -20.01 -15.99 -26.13
C HIS A 35 -20.51 -16.98 -25.07
N VAL A 36 -19.68 -17.94 -24.68
CA VAL A 36 -19.99 -18.92 -23.61
C VAL A 36 -20.22 -18.22 -22.26
N LEU A 37 -19.42 -17.20 -21.92
CA LEU A 37 -19.61 -16.42 -20.70
C LEU A 37 -20.88 -15.55 -20.72
N ALA A 38 -21.29 -15.07 -21.90
CA ALA A 38 -22.53 -14.33 -22.09
C ALA A 38 -23.75 -15.23 -21.97
N GLU A 39 -23.71 -16.41 -22.60
CA GLU A 39 -24.79 -17.41 -22.61
C GLU A 39 -25.01 -18.03 -21.22
N SER A 40 -23.93 -18.28 -20.48
CA SER A 40 -24.00 -18.76 -19.09
C SER A 40 -24.41 -17.69 -18.05
N GLY A 41 -24.75 -16.47 -18.48
CA GLY A 41 -25.22 -15.40 -17.60
C GLY A 41 -24.16 -14.79 -16.68
N ARG A 42 -22.88 -15.14 -16.81
CA ARG A 42 -21.80 -14.74 -15.90
C ARG A 42 -21.20 -13.37 -16.27
N ARG A 43 -22.03 -12.32 -16.21
CA ARG A 43 -21.71 -10.95 -16.69
C ARG A 43 -20.41 -10.37 -16.09
N THR A 44 -20.15 -10.59 -14.81
CA THR A 44 -18.93 -10.09 -14.14
C THR A 44 -17.67 -10.81 -14.61
N LYS A 45 -17.74 -12.12 -14.87
CA LYS A 45 -16.62 -12.89 -15.42
C LYS A 45 -16.33 -12.51 -16.87
N MET A 46 -17.36 -12.22 -17.67
CA MET A 46 -17.24 -11.75 -19.05
C MET A 46 -16.50 -10.40 -19.13
N VAL A 47 -16.94 -9.40 -18.35
CA VAL A 47 -16.27 -8.08 -18.32
C VAL A 47 -14.85 -8.21 -17.77
N GLY A 48 -14.66 -9.03 -16.73
CA GLY A 48 -13.33 -9.37 -16.24
C GLY A 48 -12.46 -9.91 -17.37
N PHE A 49 -12.87 -10.98 -18.03
CA PHE A 49 -12.13 -11.60 -19.13
C PHE A 49 -11.68 -10.58 -20.18
N ALA A 50 -12.60 -9.73 -20.65
CA ALA A 50 -12.31 -8.67 -21.61
C ALA A 50 -11.29 -7.63 -21.09
N VAL A 51 -11.42 -7.18 -19.84
CA VAL A 51 -10.47 -6.25 -19.20
C VAL A 51 -9.08 -6.89 -19.05
N SER A 52 -9.00 -8.18 -18.69
CA SER A 52 -7.69 -8.83 -18.58
C SER A 52 -6.98 -8.97 -19.92
N LEU A 53 -7.73 -9.18 -21.01
CA LEU A 53 -7.17 -9.21 -22.36
C LEU A 53 -6.65 -7.82 -22.76
N ALA A 54 -7.42 -6.77 -22.49
CA ALA A 54 -7.05 -5.39 -22.83
C ALA A 54 -5.80 -4.89 -22.07
N VAL A 55 -5.59 -5.35 -20.83
CA VAL A 55 -4.46 -4.95 -19.98
C VAL A 55 -3.22 -5.83 -20.21
N SER A 56 -3.38 -7.05 -20.75
CA SER A 56 -2.26 -7.97 -21.00
C SER A 56 -1.32 -7.49 -22.11
N ARG A 57 -0.01 -7.68 -21.92
CA ARG A 57 1.03 -7.42 -22.93
C ARG A 57 1.09 -8.58 -23.92
N ALA A 58 1.19 -8.26 -25.21
CA ALA A 58 1.42 -9.26 -26.26
C ALA A 58 2.71 -10.04 -25.96
N GLY A 59 2.61 -11.38 -25.87
CA GLY A 59 3.75 -12.27 -25.63
C GLY A 59 3.95 -12.80 -24.20
N ALA A 60 3.08 -12.50 -23.24
CA ALA A 60 3.14 -13.15 -21.92
C ALA A 60 2.66 -14.61 -22.00
N PRO A 61 3.44 -15.60 -21.51
CA PRO A 61 3.07 -17.01 -21.57
C PRO A 61 1.73 -17.25 -20.87
N ILE A 62 0.91 -18.12 -21.45
CA ILE A 62 -0.42 -18.53 -20.96
C ILE A 62 -0.22 -19.47 -19.76
N VAL A 63 0.40 -18.97 -18.69
CA VAL A 63 0.40 -19.65 -17.39
C VAL A 63 -0.97 -19.41 -16.77
N ASP A 64 -1.50 -20.46 -16.14
CA ASP A 64 -2.85 -20.61 -15.57
C ASP A 64 -3.44 -19.30 -14.98
N ARG A 65 -4.15 -18.57 -15.85
CA ARG A 65 -4.60 -17.17 -15.63
C ARG A 65 -5.65 -17.07 -14.53
N THR A 66 -6.35 -18.16 -14.24
CA THR A 66 -7.42 -18.21 -13.23
C THR A 66 -6.86 -18.04 -11.82
N VAL A 67 -5.71 -18.67 -11.53
CA VAL A 67 -5.05 -18.63 -10.21
C VAL A 67 -4.40 -17.27 -9.97
N MET A 68 -3.71 -16.70 -10.98
CA MET A 68 -3.12 -15.36 -10.88
C MET A 68 -4.18 -14.27 -10.69
N ARG A 69 -5.34 -14.40 -11.35
CA ARG A 69 -6.42 -13.43 -11.26
C ARG A 69 -7.09 -13.40 -9.88
N GLY A 70 -7.27 -14.58 -9.26
CA GLY A 70 -7.76 -14.67 -7.88
C GLY A 70 -6.77 -14.06 -6.87
N ARG A 71 -5.47 -14.29 -7.10
CA ARG A 71 -4.38 -13.75 -6.27
C ARG A 71 -4.27 -12.22 -6.37
N ALA A 72 -4.30 -11.69 -7.59
CA ALA A 72 -4.28 -10.26 -7.85
C ALA A 72 -5.54 -9.56 -7.33
N GLY A 73 -6.73 -10.13 -7.53
CA GLY A 73 -7.98 -9.58 -7.02
C GLY A 73 -8.01 -9.47 -5.49
N ARG A 74 -7.55 -10.50 -4.77
CA ARG A 74 -7.43 -10.46 -3.30
C ARG A 74 -6.39 -9.44 -2.83
N THR A 75 -5.30 -9.29 -3.57
CA THR A 75 -4.26 -8.29 -3.30
C THR A 75 -4.82 -6.87 -3.44
N VAL A 76 -5.50 -6.58 -4.55
CA VAL A 76 -6.14 -5.28 -4.80
C VAL A 76 -7.22 -4.99 -3.75
N ALA A 77 -8.07 -5.97 -3.43
CA ALA A 77 -9.08 -5.81 -2.39
C ALA A 77 -8.45 -5.50 -1.02
N ALA A 78 -7.39 -6.22 -0.64
CA ALA A 78 -6.68 -5.97 0.61
C ALA A 78 -6.07 -4.56 0.65
N LEU A 79 -5.41 -4.14 -0.44
CA LEU A 79 -4.71 -2.86 -0.53
C LEU A 79 -5.67 -1.66 -0.60
N LEU A 80 -6.86 -1.81 -1.18
CA LEU A 80 -7.84 -0.74 -1.27
C LEU A 80 -8.78 -0.68 -0.06
N LEU A 81 -9.16 -1.82 0.53
CA LEU A 81 -10.06 -1.84 1.69
C LEU A 81 -9.36 -1.46 3.00
N SER A 82 -8.06 -1.76 3.15
CA SER A 82 -7.36 -1.48 4.41
C SER A 82 -7.22 0.01 4.72
N PRO A 83 -6.84 0.89 3.77
CA PRO A 83 -6.84 2.34 4.00
C PRO A 83 -8.23 2.87 4.35
N ILE A 84 -9.28 2.39 3.67
CA ILE A 84 -10.67 2.79 3.94
C ILE A 84 -11.09 2.34 5.36
N ALA A 85 -10.69 1.13 5.77
CA ALA A 85 -10.92 0.65 7.11
C ALA A 85 -10.18 1.50 8.16
N CYS A 86 -8.97 1.99 7.87
CA CYS A 86 -8.26 2.90 8.78
C CYS A 86 -8.98 4.22 8.95
N VAL A 87 -9.47 4.82 7.86
CA VAL A 87 -10.33 6.00 7.93
C VAL A 87 -11.58 5.72 8.76
N GLY A 88 -12.22 4.56 8.53
CA GLY A 88 -13.37 4.12 9.32
C GLY A 88 -13.05 3.99 10.82
N ILE A 89 -11.90 3.42 11.19
CA ILE A 89 -11.44 3.30 12.57
C ILE A 89 -11.29 4.68 13.22
N VAL A 90 -10.63 5.62 12.52
CA VAL A 90 -10.40 6.98 13.04
C VAL A 90 -11.71 7.75 13.14
N ALA A 91 -12.55 7.73 12.10
CA ALA A 91 -13.83 8.43 12.07
C ALA A 91 -14.81 7.88 13.12
N LEU A 92 -14.94 6.55 13.23
CA LEU A 92 -15.78 5.92 14.26
C LEU A 92 -15.23 6.16 15.66
N GLY A 93 -13.90 6.11 15.84
CA GLY A 93 -13.26 6.44 17.11
C GLY A 93 -13.53 7.88 17.51
N GLY A 94 -13.39 8.83 16.58
CA GLY A 94 -13.70 10.25 16.81
C GLY A 94 -15.17 10.48 17.14
N LEU A 95 -16.11 9.87 16.40
CA LEU A 95 -17.54 9.97 16.67
C LEU A 95 -17.93 9.36 18.02
N ALA A 96 -17.42 8.16 18.32
CA ALA A 96 -17.68 7.50 19.60
C ALA A 96 -17.11 8.33 20.75
N MET A 97 -15.89 8.86 20.61
CA MET A 97 -15.28 9.72 21.62
C MET A 97 -16.06 11.02 21.79
N PHE A 98 -16.55 11.64 20.72
CA PHE A 98 -17.38 12.84 20.80
C PHE A 98 -18.67 12.56 21.58
N SER A 99 -19.39 11.48 21.26
CA SER A 99 -20.61 11.10 21.99
C SER A 99 -20.35 10.75 23.46
N ILE A 100 -19.26 10.03 23.75
CA ILE A 100 -18.86 9.68 25.12
C ILE A 100 -18.46 10.95 25.88
N TYR A 101 -17.72 11.85 25.24
CA TYR A 101 -17.28 13.10 25.82
C TYR A 101 -18.46 13.99 26.18
N ASP A 102 -19.40 14.24 25.25
CA ASP A 102 -20.60 15.03 25.51
C ASP A 102 -21.40 14.49 26.70
N TRP A 103 -21.47 13.16 26.84
CA TRP A 103 -22.17 12.54 27.96
C TRP A 103 -21.38 12.61 29.29
N LEU A 104 -20.05 12.41 29.26
CA LEU A 104 -19.20 12.42 30.45
C LEU A 104 -18.88 13.83 30.97
N MET A 105 -18.79 14.84 30.09
CA MET A 105 -18.46 16.22 30.46
C MET A 105 -19.44 16.78 31.50
N PHE A 106 -20.72 16.43 31.40
CA PHE A 106 -21.74 16.81 32.39
C PHE A 106 -21.55 16.12 33.75
N ARG A 107 -20.71 15.08 33.86
CA ARG A 107 -20.59 14.22 35.04
C ARG A 107 -19.21 14.20 35.68
N ALA A 108 -18.13 14.51 34.95
CA ALA A 108 -16.77 14.28 35.44
C ALA A 108 -15.71 15.18 34.79
N SER A 109 -15.01 15.98 35.60
CA SER A 109 -13.91 16.85 35.15
C SER A 109 -12.63 16.09 34.73
N TRP A 110 -12.52 14.78 35.01
CA TRP A 110 -11.39 13.95 34.54
C TRP A 110 -11.57 13.44 33.11
N ALA A 111 -12.77 13.59 32.53
CA ALA A 111 -13.09 13.08 31.19
C ALA A 111 -12.19 13.68 30.09
N GLU A 112 -11.86 14.96 30.19
CA GLU A 112 -10.95 15.67 29.26
C GLU A 112 -9.55 15.04 29.22
N ARG A 113 -9.02 14.63 30.38
CA ARG A 113 -7.69 13.98 30.47
C ARG A 113 -7.68 12.57 29.92
N ALA A 114 -8.76 11.81 30.11
CA ALA A 114 -8.84 10.42 29.70
C ALA A 114 -9.17 10.22 28.20
N GLN A 115 -9.80 11.22 27.55
CA GLN A 115 -10.29 11.08 26.19
C GLN A 115 -9.19 10.72 25.17
N LYS A 116 -8.05 11.41 25.22
CA LYS A 116 -6.93 11.23 24.27
C LYS A 116 -6.27 9.84 24.37
N PRO A 117 -5.86 9.36 25.56
CA PRO A 117 -5.27 8.03 25.67
C PRO A 117 -6.29 6.93 25.33
N ILE A 118 -7.57 7.11 25.66
CA ILE A 118 -8.62 6.17 25.27
C ILE A 118 -8.75 6.10 23.75
N TRP A 119 -8.77 7.24 23.05
CA TRP A 119 -8.87 7.25 21.59
C TRP A 119 -7.64 6.63 20.92
N ALA A 120 -6.43 6.96 21.40
CA ALA A 120 -5.19 6.39 20.91
C ALA A 120 -5.16 4.86 21.15
N ALA A 121 -5.53 4.40 22.35
CA ALA A 121 -5.59 2.98 22.68
C ALA A 121 -6.60 2.24 21.78
N PHE A 122 -7.80 2.79 21.61
CA PHE A 122 -8.83 2.23 20.73
C PHE A 122 -8.33 2.10 19.29
N THR A 123 -7.69 3.16 18.77
CA THR A 123 -7.11 3.18 17.42
C THR A 123 -6.02 2.12 17.27
N ILE A 124 -5.11 2.01 18.25
CA ILE A 124 -4.04 0.98 18.25
C ILE A 124 -4.64 -0.42 18.25
N VAL A 125 -5.62 -0.70 19.11
CA VAL A 125 -6.24 -2.02 19.20
C VAL A 125 -6.87 -2.42 17.87
N LEU A 126 -7.67 -1.54 17.27
CA LEU A 126 -8.31 -1.83 15.98
C LEU A 126 -7.30 -1.92 14.82
N ALA A 127 -6.26 -1.08 14.84
CA ALA A 127 -5.18 -1.13 13.85
C ALA A 127 -4.40 -2.46 13.93
N VAL A 128 -4.17 -2.99 15.13
CA VAL A 128 -3.55 -4.31 15.34
C VAL A 128 -4.45 -5.42 14.83
N VAL A 129 -5.77 -5.35 15.10
CA VAL A 129 -6.73 -6.32 14.55
C VAL A 129 -6.70 -6.30 13.02
N LEU A 130 -6.74 -5.12 12.40
CA LEU A 130 -6.61 -4.95 10.95
C LEU A 130 -5.29 -5.50 10.43
N ALA A 131 -4.19 -5.29 11.15
CA ALA A 131 -2.87 -5.80 10.80
C ALA A 131 -2.81 -7.34 10.75
N VAL A 132 -3.50 -8.02 11.67
CA VAL A 132 -3.61 -9.49 11.66
C VAL A 132 -4.34 -9.97 10.40
N PHE A 133 -5.43 -9.31 10.01
CA PHE A 133 -6.15 -9.63 8.77
C PHE A 133 -5.32 -9.33 7.52
N ALA A 134 -4.68 -8.15 7.47
CA ALA A 134 -3.82 -7.74 6.37
C ALA A 134 -2.64 -8.73 6.18
N ALA A 135 -2.01 -9.18 7.27
CA ALA A 135 -0.97 -10.20 7.22
C ALA A 135 -1.50 -11.54 6.69
N ARG A 136 -2.71 -11.95 7.05
CA ARG A 136 -3.32 -13.19 6.50
C ARG A 136 -3.50 -13.08 4.98
N TRP A 137 -3.95 -11.93 4.49
CA TRP A 137 -4.17 -11.69 3.06
C TRP A 137 -2.86 -11.56 2.27
N ALA A 138 -1.82 -10.97 2.86
CA ALA A 138 -0.50 -10.79 2.24
C ALA A 138 0.20 -12.10 1.84
N ARG A 139 -0.23 -13.26 2.37
CA ARG A 139 0.26 -14.60 1.97
C ARG A 139 0.11 -14.87 0.48
N HIS A 140 -0.91 -14.26 -0.14
CA HIS A 140 -1.24 -14.42 -1.54
C HIS A 140 -0.92 -13.14 -2.31
N ASN A 141 0.10 -12.39 -1.92
CA ASN A 141 0.49 -11.16 -2.63
C ASN A 141 1.03 -11.48 -4.04
N ALA A 142 0.68 -10.68 -5.04
CA ALA A 142 1.17 -10.81 -6.43
C ALA A 142 2.33 -9.85 -6.77
N LEU A 143 2.70 -8.92 -5.87
CA LEU A 143 3.77 -7.96 -6.08
C LEU A 143 5.13 -8.56 -5.76
N ASP A 144 6.06 -8.48 -6.71
CA ASP A 144 7.45 -8.93 -6.54
C ASP A 144 8.39 -7.75 -6.25
N GLY A 145 9.27 -7.94 -5.26
CA GLY A 145 10.31 -6.99 -4.87
C GLY A 145 9.88 -5.99 -3.79
N PRO A 146 10.81 -5.62 -2.88
CA PRO A 146 10.48 -4.84 -1.67
C PRO A 146 9.95 -3.44 -1.98
N LEU A 147 10.46 -2.78 -3.02
CA LEU A 147 10.03 -1.43 -3.40
C LEU A 147 8.60 -1.43 -3.98
N ARG A 148 8.26 -2.41 -4.84
CA ARG A 148 6.91 -2.52 -5.42
C ARG A 148 5.88 -2.82 -4.34
N ILE A 149 6.24 -3.66 -3.36
CA ILE A 149 5.40 -3.97 -2.20
C ILE A 149 5.16 -2.71 -1.36
N ALA A 150 6.21 -1.93 -1.06
CA ALA A 150 6.09 -0.69 -0.29
C ALA A 150 5.21 0.34 -1.02
N LEU A 151 5.50 0.64 -2.30
CA LEU A 151 4.71 1.58 -3.09
C LEU A 151 3.26 1.12 -3.29
N GLY A 152 3.04 -0.18 -3.48
CA GLY A 152 1.70 -0.77 -3.62
C GLY A 152 0.82 -0.58 -2.37
N VAL A 153 1.43 -0.43 -1.19
CA VAL A 153 0.74 -0.11 0.07
C VAL A 153 0.59 1.39 0.26
N VAL A 154 1.68 2.16 0.08
CA VAL A 154 1.69 3.60 0.38
C VAL A 154 0.82 4.41 -0.59
N LEU A 155 0.73 4.03 -1.87
CA LEU A 155 -0.08 4.77 -2.84
C LEU A 155 -1.58 4.78 -2.47
N PRO A 156 -2.24 3.64 -2.21
CA PRO A 156 -3.62 3.63 -1.70
C PRO A 156 -3.80 4.37 -0.38
N VAL A 157 -2.82 4.27 0.54
CA VAL A 157 -2.84 5.02 1.81
C VAL A 157 -2.90 6.51 1.52
N GLY A 158 -1.96 7.03 0.73
CA GLY A 158 -1.86 8.45 0.39
C GLY A 158 -3.14 8.96 -0.27
N VAL A 159 -3.66 8.25 -1.28
CA VAL A 159 -4.91 8.64 -1.95
C VAL A 159 -6.08 8.69 -0.97
N THR A 160 -6.19 7.70 -0.08
CA THR A 160 -7.30 7.62 0.87
C THR A 160 -7.23 8.71 1.94
N VAL A 161 -6.02 8.99 2.45
CA VAL A 161 -5.79 10.06 3.44
C VAL A 161 -6.07 11.43 2.82
N ILE A 162 -5.57 11.70 1.61
CA ILE A 162 -5.84 12.96 0.89
C ILE A 162 -7.33 13.15 0.67
N LEU A 163 -8.03 12.12 0.17
CA LEU A 163 -9.47 12.19 -0.08
C LEU A 163 -10.25 12.44 1.21
N PHE A 164 -9.88 11.75 2.30
CA PHE A 164 -10.52 11.94 3.59
C PHE A 164 -10.32 13.37 4.10
N MET A 165 -9.08 13.88 4.10
CA MET A 165 -8.77 15.25 4.50
C MET A 165 -9.52 16.28 3.66
N TYR A 166 -9.59 16.07 2.34
CA TYR A 166 -10.33 16.94 1.43
C TYR A 166 -11.83 16.99 1.77
N VAL A 167 -12.43 15.84 2.10
CA VAL A 167 -13.86 15.75 2.47
C VAL A 167 -14.12 16.37 3.85
N THR A 168 -13.22 16.19 4.82
CA THR A 168 -13.44 16.69 6.18
C THR A 168 -13.10 18.17 6.34
N ASN A 169 -12.06 18.66 5.66
CA ASN A 169 -11.59 20.04 5.79
C ASN A 169 -10.68 20.44 4.60
N ALA A 170 -11.29 20.82 3.48
CA ALA A 170 -10.58 21.19 2.25
C ALA A 170 -9.60 22.37 2.44
N GLU A 171 -9.92 23.32 3.33
CA GLU A 171 -9.08 24.50 3.60
C GLU A 171 -7.78 24.12 4.33
N SER A 172 -7.84 23.11 5.20
CA SER A 172 -6.66 22.61 5.92
C SER A 172 -5.70 21.80 5.06
N LEU A 173 -6.14 21.32 3.88
CA LEU A 173 -5.35 20.40 3.06
C LEU A 173 -4.00 21.02 2.67
N ALA A 174 -3.98 22.31 2.33
CA ALA A 174 -2.75 23.01 1.94
C ALA A 174 -1.68 23.01 3.04
N GLY A 175 -2.09 23.17 4.31
CA GLY A 175 -1.19 23.11 5.47
C GLY A 175 -0.77 21.68 5.84
N ALA A 176 -1.62 20.69 5.53
CA ALA A 176 -1.35 19.28 5.79
C ALA A 176 -0.40 18.64 4.77
N VAL A 177 -0.31 19.17 3.54
CA VAL A 177 0.46 18.58 2.43
C VAL A 177 1.92 18.30 2.80
N PRO A 178 2.69 19.24 3.39
CA PRO A 178 4.11 19.02 3.69
C PRO A 178 4.31 17.87 4.69
N GLY A 179 3.55 17.86 5.79
CA GLY A 179 3.55 16.79 6.78
C GLY A 179 3.16 15.45 6.18
N LEU A 180 2.10 15.42 5.37
CA LEU A 180 1.63 14.20 4.70
C LEU A 180 2.66 13.64 3.72
N LEU A 181 3.31 14.48 2.91
CA LEU A 181 4.36 14.07 1.98
C LEU A 181 5.57 13.51 2.73
N LEU A 182 5.99 14.18 3.80
CA LEU A 182 7.08 13.71 4.66
C LEU A 182 6.74 12.35 5.28
N TRP A 183 5.52 12.19 5.79
CA TRP A 183 5.05 10.92 6.35
C TRP A 183 5.03 9.81 5.30
N LEU A 184 4.46 10.05 4.10
CA LEU A 184 4.40 9.04 3.04
C LEU A 184 5.80 8.64 2.55
N ALA A 185 6.72 9.60 2.43
CA ALA A 185 8.11 9.35 2.06
C ALA A 185 8.83 8.52 3.14
N GLY A 186 8.72 8.93 4.41
CA GLY A 186 9.31 8.21 5.54
C GLY A 186 8.73 6.80 5.73
N LEU A 187 7.41 6.66 5.59
CA LEU A 187 6.71 5.37 5.61
C LEU A 187 7.18 4.48 4.46
N THR A 188 7.31 5.01 3.24
CA THR A 188 7.82 4.23 2.09
C THR A 188 9.22 3.70 2.38
N LEU A 189 10.11 4.52 2.93
CA LEU A 189 11.47 4.13 3.27
C LEU A 189 11.50 3.07 4.38
N ALA A 190 10.70 3.24 5.44
CA ALA A 190 10.57 2.29 6.53
C ALA A 190 10.04 0.93 6.04
N LEU A 191 8.99 0.94 5.20
CA LEU A 191 8.40 -0.26 4.62
C LEU A 191 9.36 -0.95 3.65
N TRP A 192 10.08 -0.20 2.83
CA TRP A 192 11.10 -0.74 1.94
C TRP A 192 12.24 -1.41 2.72
N ALA A 193 12.75 -0.75 3.76
CA ALA A 193 13.77 -1.30 4.64
C ALA A 193 13.28 -2.58 5.34
N ALA A 194 12.08 -2.56 5.93
CA ALA A 194 11.47 -3.70 6.58
C ALA A 194 11.24 -4.86 5.60
N ALA A 195 10.72 -4.60 4.40
CA ALA A 195 10.52 -5.60 3.36
C ALA A 195 11.85 -6.21 2.89
N SER A 196 12.89 -5.39 2.72
CA SER A 196 14.22 -5.88 2.32
C SER A 196 14.87 -6.78 3.38
N LEU A 197 14.73 -6.43 4.66
CA LEU A 197 15.21 -7.24 5.79
C LEU A 197 14.40 -8.52 5.95
N ALA A 198 13.08 -8.46 5.76
CA ALA A 198 12.19 -9.59 5.82
C ALA A 198 12.47 -10.60 4.68
N ALA A 199 12.73 -10.11 3.47
CA ALA A 199 13.13 -10.93 2.33
C ALA A 199 14.48 -11.66 2.57
N ARG A 200 15.38 -11.07 3.37
CA ARG A 200 16.64 -11.68 3.81
C ARG A 200 16.50 -12.60 5.04
N GLY A 201 15.28 -12.92 5.47
CA GLY A 201 15.01 -13.78 6.62
C GLY A 201 15.22 -13.13 7.99
N ARG A 202 15.59 -11.84 8.06
CA ARG A 202 15.84 -11.14 9.33
C ARG A 202 14.56 -10.51 9.88
N LEU A 203 13.64 -11.35 10.35
CA LEU A 203 12.29 -10.92 10.73
C LEU A 203 12.27 -9.97 11.93
N ARG A 204 13.07 -10.24 12.98
CA ARG A 204 13.10 -9.38 14.17
C ARG A 204 13.60 -7.98 13.84
N THR A 205 14.68 -7.87 13.07
CA THR A 205 15.20 -6.56 12.65
C THR A 205 14.25 -5.85 11.70
N ALA A 206 13.55 -6.58 10.83
CA ALA A 206 12.54 -5.99 9.95
C ALA A 206 11.41 -5.32 10.75
N TRP A 207 10.93 -5.95 11.82
CA TRP A 207 9.93 -5.36 12.71
C TRP A 207 10.47 -4.15 13.47
N TRP A 208 11.67 -4.25 14.06
CA TRP A 208 12.26 -3.13 14.79
C TRP A 208 12.49 -1.92 13.89
N VAL A 209 13.13 -2.11 12.73
CA VAL A 209 13.39 -1.03 11.77
C VAL A 209 12.10 -0.46 11.21
N GLY A 210 11.13 -1.32 10.89
CA GLY A 210 9.84 -0.90 10.35
C GLY A 210 9.02 -0.09 11.35
N VAL A 211 8.87 -0.57 12.59
CA VAL A 211 8.11 0.12 13.65
C VAL A 211 8.80 1.43 14.03
N LEU A 212 10.11 1.40 14.30
CA LEU A 212 10.85 2.58 14.70
C LEU A 212 10.88 3.62 13.57
N GLY A 213 11.15 3.19 12.33
CA GLY A 213 11.18 4.08 11.17
C GLY A 213 9.81 4.70 10.87
N ALA A 214 8.73 3.92 11.01
CA ALA A 214 7.39 4.45 10.83
C ALA A 214 7.03 5.45 11.94
N LEU A 215 7.30 5.14 13.21
CA LEU A 215 7.04 6.06 14.33
C LEU A 215 7.81 7.38 14.18
N VAL A 216 9.09 7.33 13.83
CA VAL A 216 9.90 8.52 13.55
C VAL A 216 9.31 9.33 12.39
N ALA A 217 8.85 8.67 11.32
CA ALA A 217 8.22 9.35 10.19
C ALA A 217 6.91 10.05 10.57
N ALA A 218 6.05 9.44 11.41
CA ALA A 218 4.87 10.14 11.94
C ALA A 218 5.26 11.31 12.83
N ASP A 219 6.22 11.11 13.73
CA ASP A 219 6.62 12.15 14.67
C ASP A 219 7.14 13.38 13.93
N LEU A 220 8.04 13.20 12.97
CA LEU A 220 8.55 14.27 12.12
C LEU A 220 7.44 14.95 11.29
N ALA A 221 6.47 14.18 10.78
CA ALA A 221 5.34 14.73 10.04
C ALA A 221 4.44 15.59 10.93
N VAL A 222 4.19 15.15 12.17
CA VAL A 222 3.40 15.91 13.16
C VAL A 222 4.14 17.17 13.57
N ILE A 223 5.45 17.09 13.82
CA ILE A 223 6.28 18.27 14.12
C ILE A 223 6.17 19.28 12.98
N LEU A 224 6.31 18.84 11.72
CA LEU A 224 6.21 19.71 10.56
C LEU A 224 4.81 20.34 10.44
N ALA A 225 3.74 19.56 10.60
CA ALA A 225 2.37 20.05 10.56
C ALA A 225 2.09 21.11 11.66
N VAL A 226 2.64 20.91 12.87
CA VAL A 226 2.52 21.87 13.98
C VAL A 226 3.30 23.16 13.70
N VAL A 227 4.51 23.05 13.15
CA VAL A 227 5.34 24.22 12.78
C VAL A 227 4.67 25.04 11.67
N ASP A 228 4.08 24.38 10.67
CA ASP A 228 3.44 25.05 9.54
C ASP A 228 2.07 25.66 9.88
N THR A 229 1.37 25.16 10.91
CA THR A 229 0.08 25.73 11.36
C THR A 229 0.22 27.00 12.23
N TYR A 230 1.44 27.36 12.63
CA TYR A 230 1.70 28.62 13.32
C TYR A 230 2.00 29.76 12.33
N PRO A 231 1.52 31.00 12.56
CA PRO A 231 1.77 32.18 11.71
C PRO A 231 3.22 32.70 11.71
N GLY A 232 4.20 31.80 11.80
CA GLY A 232 5.63 32.02 11.57
C GLY A 232 6.33 30.86 10.86
N GLY A 233 5.57 29.86 10.37
CA GLY A 233 6.08 28.81 9.49
C GLY A 233 6.49 29.36 8.12
N ILE A 234 7.16 28.55 7.30
CA ILE A 234 7.86 28.95 6.07
C ILE A 234 6.92 29.64 5.04
N GLY A 235 5.59 29.50 5.20
CA GLY A 235 4.57 30.14 4.36
C GLY A 235 3.88 31.40 4.91
N ALA A 236 4.21 31.88 6.12
CA ALA A 236 3.55 33.06 6.71
C ALA A 236 4.30 34.36 6.37
N GLY A 237 3.59 35.33 5.78
CA GLY A 237 4.06 36.70 5.55
C GLY A 237 4.49 37.43 6.84
N PRO A 238 4.98 38.68 6.74
CA PRO A 238 5.74 39.29 7.82
C PRO A 238 4.84 39.70 9.01
N THR A 239 5.46 39.68 10.19
CA THR A 239 5.08 40.28 11.49
C THR A 239 4.06 39.55 12.37
N ILE A 240 4.54 38.61 13.19
CA ILE A 240 4.05 38.41 14.57
C ILE A 240 5.26 38.40 15.51
N ASP A 241 5.13 39.08 16.65
CA ASP A 241 6.16 39.24 17.67
C ASP A 241 6.77 37.90 18.10
N ALA A 242 8.10 37.86 18.17
CA ALA A 242 8.90 36.68 18.45
C ALA A 242 8.62 35.99 19.82
N ARG A 243 7.72 36.53 20.64
CA ARG A 243 7.32 35.99 21.95
C ARG A 243 6.25 34.88 21.88
N GLU A 244 5.54 34.72 20.76
CA GLU A 244 4.48 33.70 20.60
C GLU A 244 4.88 32.57 19.64
N ARG A 245 6.17 32.42 19.33
CA ARG A 245 6.66 31.30 18.51
C ARG A 245 6.61 30.01 19.33
N VAL A 246 5.76 29.07 18.94
CA VAL A 246 5.88 27.68 19.39
C VAL A 246 7.25 27.17 18.96
N ASP A 247 8.05 26.75 19.93
CA ASP A 247 9.38 26.21 19.67
C ASP A 247 9.23 24.93 18.82
N PRO A 248 9.92 24.77 17.68
CA PRO A 248 9.89 23.53 16.89
C PRO A 248 10.28 22.28 17.70
N ILE A 249 10.95 22.47 18.84
CA ILE A 249 11.35 21.42 19.80
C ILE A 249 10.17 20.97 20.68
N SER A 250 8.99 21.58 20.60
CA SER A 250 7.87 21.34 21.52
C SER A 250 7.09 20.04 21.32
N ALA A 251 7.41 19.22 20.31
CA ALA A 251 6.59 18.05 19.98
C ALA A 251 7.32 16.76 19.55
N PRO A 252 8.54 16.43 20.02
CA PRO A 252 9.04 15.07 19.85
C PRO A 252 8.18 14.12 20.69
N LEU A 253 7.72 13.03 20.08
CA LEU A 253 6.95 11.95 20.70
C LEU A 253 5.50 12.29 21.04
N TRP A 254 4.73 12.79 20.06
CA TRP A 254 3.30 13.11 20.25
C TRP A 254 2.49 11.98 20.91
N LEU A 255 2.79 10.72 20.56
CA LEU A 255 2.12 9.56 21.12
C LEU A 255 2.42 9.38 22.62
N PHE A 256 3.65 9.67 23.05
CA PHE A 256 4.03 9.64 24.46
C PHE A 256 3.33 10.77 25.23
N ALA A 257 3.30 11.96 24.65
CA ALA A 257 2.59 13.10 25.21
C ALA A 257 1.08 12.81 25.38
N CYS A 258 0.45 12.15 24.40
CA CYS A 258 -0.96 11.75 24.50
C CYS A 258 -1.29 10.83 25.69
N TRP A 259 -0.32 10.06 26.19
CA TRP A 259 -0.54 9.05 27.23
C TRP A 259 -0.10 9.49 28.62
N THR A 260 0.89 10.36 28.70
CA THR A 260 1.53 10.72 29.97
C THR A 260 1.28 12.17 30.37
N ASP A 261 0.67 12.97 29.48
CA ASP A 261 0.64 14.43 29.56
C ASP A 261 2.05 15.03 29.80
N TRP A 262 3.11 14.27 29.50
CA TRP A 262 4.48 14.60 29.84
C TRP A 262 5.18 15.19 28.62
N ASN A 263 5.55 16.46 28.73
CA ASN A 263 6.35 17.15 27.73
C ASN A 263 7.82 17.05 28.13
N PHE A 264 8.55 16.09 27.55
CA PHE A 264 9.99 16.01 27.75
C PHE A 264 10.65 17.30 27.23
N GLY A 265 11.25 18.09 28.13
CA GLY A 265 12.17 19.18 27.76
C GLY A 265 11.61 20.60 27.68
N LEU A 266 10.34 20.87 28.02
CA LEU A 266 9.81 22.24 28.06
C LEU A 266 9.86 22.84 29.47
N PRO A 267 10.41 24.06 29.68
CA PRO A 267 10.48 24.69 30.99
C PRO A 267 9.11 25.10 31.56
N ARG A 268 8.04 25.07 30.75
CA ARG A 268 6.61 25.13 31.11
C ARG A 268 5.81 25.26 29.81
N PRO A 269 5.16 24.20 29.31
CA PRO A 269 4.06 24.40 28.38
C PRO A 269 2.86 24.84 29.21
N ILE A 270 2.37 26.05 28.95
CA ILE A 270 1.06 26.47 29.48
C ILE A 270 0.03 25.52 28.87
N GLN A 271 -0.99 25.05 29.64
CA GLN A 271 -1.91 23.98 29.22
C GLN A 271 -2.41 24.13 27.77
N TRP A 272 -2.64 25.36 27.31
CA TRP A 272 -2.99 25.74 25.93
C TRP A 272 -2.07 25.17 24.82
N GLU A 273 -0.76 25.07 25.02
CA GLU A 273 0.19 24.56 24.00
C GLU A 273 0.08 23.04 23.81
N ILE A 274 -0.27 22.30 24.87
CA ILE A 274 -0.58 20.86 24.81
C ILE A 274 -1.93 20.62 24.12
N PHE A 275 -2.86 21.58 24.24
CA PHE A 275 -4.15 21.55 23.54
C PHE A 275 -4.03 21.83 22.04
N LEU A 276 -2.99 22.50 21.54
CA LEU A 276 -2.82 22.84 20.12
C LEU A 276 -2.62 21.63 19.20
N ILE A 277 -1.76 20.68 19.60
CA ILE A 277 -1.61 19.37 18.92
C ILE A 277 -2.95 18.62 18.90
N THR A 278 -3.76 18.83 19.95
CA THR A 278 -4.99 18.09 20.21
C THR A 278 -6.24 18.66 19.51
N ASN A 279 -6.32 19.98 19.35
CA ASN A 279 -7.55 20.63 18.85
C ASN A 279 -7.50 20.89 17.34
N ARG A 280 -6.31 20.98 16.72
CA ARG A 280 -6.18 21.26 15.27
C ARG A 280 -5.65 20.10 14.45
N VAL A 281 -4.80 19.24 15.01
CA VAL A 281 -4.03 18.26 14.22
C VAL A 281 -4.46 16.81 14.51
N LEU A 282 -5.23 16.53 15.57
CA LEU A 282 -5.45 15.19 16.14
C LEU A 282 -5.92 14.09 15.16
N ILE A 283 -6.60 14.46 14.07
CA ILE A 283 -7.04 13.51 13.05
C ILE A 283 -5.85 12.89 12.29
N GLU A 284 -4.82 13.68 11.94
CA GLU A 284 -3.69 13.18 11.13
C GLU A 284 -2.80 12.17 11.90
N PRO A 285 -2.37 12.43 13.15
CA PRO A 285 -1.63 11.48 13.97
C PRO A 285 -2.40 10.17 14.17
N MET A 286 -3.73 10.25 14.36
CA MET A 286 -4.56 9.05 14.49
C MET A 286 -4.65 8.26 13.19
N LEU A 287 -4.70 8.93 12.03
CA LEU A 287 -4.61 8.25 10.72
C LEU A 287 -3.25 7.58 10.52
N TYR A 288 -2.16 8.25 10.89
CA TYR A 288 -0.82 7.67 10.81
C TYR A 288 -0.73 6.42 11.69
N LEU A 289 -1.21 6.51 12.93
CA LEU A 289 -1.24 5.42 13.90
C LEU A 289 -2.14 4.25 13.44
N ALA A 290 -3.29 4.54 12.82
CA ALA A 290 -4.17 3.52 12.26
C ALA A 290 -3.52 2.79 11.08
N CYS A 291 -2.75 3.52 10.24
CA CYS A 291 -2.23 2.97 9.00
C CYS A 291 -0.94 2.16 9.15
N MET A 292 -0.07 2.53 10.08
CA MET A 292 1.26 1.89 10.21
C MET A 292 1.21 0.39 10.50
N PRO A 293 0.41 -0.12 11.46
CA PRO A 293 0.46 -1.52 11.85
C PRO A 293 0.10 -2.45 10.69
N TYR A 294 -0.96 -2.11 9.94
CA TYR A 294 -1.37 -2.93 8.80
C TYR A 294 -0.38 -2.84 7.65
N ALA A 295 0.16 -1.65 7.37
CA ALA A 295 1.15 -1.45 6.31
C ALA A 295 2.41 -2.28 6.59
N LEU A 296 2.93 -2.24 7.81
CA LEU A 296 4.07 -3.04 8.24
C LEU A 296 3.78 -4.54 8.19
N ALA A 297 2.64 -4.98 8.75
CA ALA A 297 2.29 -6.39 8.78
C ALA A 297 2.09 -6.97 7.37
N TYR A 298 1.44 -6.21 6.49
CA TYR A 298 1.25 -6.58 5.09
C TYR A 298 2.59 -6.67 4.36
N THR A 299 3.41 -5.62 4.40
CA THR A 299 4.68 -5.55 3.66
C THR A 299 5.68 -6.62 4.08
N ILE A 300 5.88 -6.81 5.40
CA ILE A 300 6.77 -7.85 5.93
C ILE A 300 6.30 -9.23 5.49
N ARG A 301 4.98 -9.50 5.57
CA ARG A 301 4.45 -10.81 5.20
C ARG A 301 4.46 -11.06 3.69
N ALA A 302 4.18 -10.03 2.90
CA ALA A 302 4.27 -10.06 1.45
C ALA A 302 5.71 -10.33 0.99
N ALA A 303 6.69 -9.63 1.57
CA ALA A 303 8.11 -9.81 1.25
C ALA A 303 8.63 -11.22 1.58
N ARG A 304 8.12 -11.83 2.66
CA ARG A 304 8.42 -13.23 3.01
C ARG A 304 7.80 -14.26 2.06
N SER A 305 6.70 -13.91 1.42
CA SER A 305 5.92 -14.82 0.56
C SER A 305 6.27 -14.62 -0.92
N ALA A 306 7.13 -13.65 -1.23
CA ALA A 306 7.63 -13.41 -2.57
C ALA A 306 8.59 -14.56 -2.96
N PRO A 307 8.41 -15.19 -4.13
CA PRO A 307 9.34 -16.20 -4.61
C PRO A 307 10.73 -15.57 -4.76
N THR A 308 11.73 -16.10 -4.06
CA THR A 308 13.15 -15.81 -4.33
C THR A 308 13.49 -16.40 -5.69
N ALA A 309 13.41 -15.62 -6.75
CA ALA A 309 13.87 -16.05 -8.06
C ALA A 309 15.31 -15.58 -8.28
N PRO A 310 16.27 -16.48 -8.51
CA PRO A 310 17.19 -16.32 -9.62
C PRO A 310 16.47 -16.91 -10.85
N VAL A 311 15.91 -16.07 -11.70
CA VAL A 311 15.68 -16.51 -13.10
C VAL A 311 17.06 -16.57 -13.72
N ALA A 312 17.74 -17.71 -13.53
CA ALA A 312 18.69 -18.16 -14.52
C ALA A 312 17.90 -18.20 -15.82
N LEU A 313 18.15 -17.23 -16.70
CA LEU A 313 17.79 -17.35 -18.10
C LEU A 313 18.32 -18.72 -18.50
N VAL A 314 17.40 -19.67 -18.71
CA VAL A 314 17.71 -20.89 -19.43
C VAL A 314 18.35 -20.36 -20.71
N GLN A 315 19.67 -20.50 -20.82
CA GLN A 315 20.35 -20.37 -22.09
C GLN A 315 19.59 -21.35 -22.98
N THR A 316 18.74 -20.83 -23.85
CA THR A 316 18.30 -21.52 -25.04
C THR A 316 19.59 -21.78 -25.81
N ARG A 317 20.25 -22.88 -25.45
CA ARG A 317 21.30 -23.49 -26.24
C ARG A 317 20.63 -23.68 -27.59
N SER A 318 21.06 -22.86 -28.54
CA SER A 318 20.61 -22.86 -29.91
C SER A 318 20.69 -24.29 -30.44
N ALA A 319 19.58 -25.01 -30.38
CA ALA A 319 19.36 -26.24 -31.10
C ALA A 319 19.05 -25.91 -32.57
N THR A 320 19.83 -25.01 -33.18
CA THR A 320 20.02 -24.98 -34.62
C THR A 320 21.11 -26.00 -34.93
N GLY A 321 20.79 -27.27 -34.67
CA GLY A 321 21.49 -28.42 -35.23
C GLY A 321 21.15 -28.55 -36.72
N TRP A 322 21.48 -27.53 -37.50
CA TRP A 322 21.61 -27.63 -38.96
C TRP A 322 23.08 -27.83 -39.27
N THR A 323 23.59 -29.03 -38.99
CA THR A 323 24.79 -29.51 -39.66
C THR A 323 24.34 -30.20 -40.93
N ASN A 324 24.43 -29.50 -42.05
CA ASN A 324 24.37 -30.10 -43.38
C ASN A 324 25.37 -31.27 -43.42
N LYS A 325 24.88 -32.51 -43.38
CA LYS A 325 25.71 -33.68 -43.63
C LYS A 325 25.74 -33.88 -45.13
N ALA A 326 26.84 -33.42 -45.74
CA ALA A 326 27.18 -33.65 -47.12
C ALA A 326 27.09 -35.15 -47.46
N SER A 327 26.50 -35.42 -48.62
CA SER A 327 26.51 -36.73 -49.25
C SER A 327 27.95 -37.23 -49.42
N GLY A 328 28.29 -38.35 -48.80
CA GLY A 328 29.62 -38.94 -48.89
C GLY A 328 29.55 -40.45 -48.74
N LYS A 329 29.33 -41.11 -49.89
CA LYS A 329 29.62 -42.50 -50.32
C LYS A 329 29.70 -43.63 -49.25
N PRO A 330 29.05 -44.78 -49.50
CA PRO A 330 29.28 -45.98 -48.72
C PRO A 330 30.66 -46.55 -49.02
N HIS A 331 31.49 -46.73 -47.99
CA HIS A 331 32.70 -47.55 -48.07
C HIS A 331 32.45 -48.92 -47.42
N ARG A 332 32.78 -49.95 -48.20
CA ARG A 332 32.41 -51.35 -48.03
C ARG A 332 33.66 -52.11 -47.56
N GLY A 333 33.62 -52.63 -46.33
CA GLY A 333 34.48 -53.72 -45.81
C GLY A 333 35.93 -53.37 -45.44
N PRO A 334 36.70 -54.30 -44.82
CA PRO A 334 36.36 -55.67 -44.46
C PRO A 334 36.65 -56.07 -42.99
N ARG A 335 36.21 -57.29 -42.71
CA ARG A 335 36.26 -58.15 -41.53
C ARG A 335 37.69 -58.69 -41.27
N ALA A 336 38.16 -58.68 -40.03
CA ALA A 336 39.21 -59.56 -39.46
C ALA A 336 39.04 -59.48 -37.92
N ALA A 337 38.62 -60.51 -37.18
CA ALA A 337 39.23 -61.82 -36.91
C ALA A 337 40.46 -61.74 -35.98
N ASN A 338 40.23 -62.22 -34.75
CA ASN A 338 41.12 -62.92 -33.79
C ASN A 338 42.37 -62.24 -33.23
N GLY A 339 42.50 -62.42 -31.91
CA GLY A 339 43.63 -62.06 -31.05
C GLY A 339 43.16 -62.00 -29.62
#